data_AF-A0A1Y3APK0-F1
#
_entry.id   AF-A0A1Y3APK0-F1
#
_cell.length_a   1.000
_cell.length_b   1.000
_cell.length_c   1.000
_cell.angle_alpha   90.00
_cell.angle_beta   90.00
_cell.angle_gamma   90.00
#
_symmetry.space_group_name_H-M   'P 1'
#
loop_
_entity.id
_entity.type
_entity.pdbx_description
1 polymer ?
#
loop_
_entity_poly.entity_id
_entity_poly.type
_entity_poly.pdbx_seq_one_letter_code
_entity_poly.pdbx_strand_id
1 'polypeptide(L)'
;MEVDEQIEIKEDDSASSSSVKDPAIKQGKQPICVIILGMAGSGKSSLCTKLVEYLFGKNRPPYVINCDPACLRVDYPCNIDIRDSIHYKNVMEKYRLGPNGSIITSLNLFVTRFDQVLDLIDKRKESYE
;
A
#
# COMPACT_ATOMS: atom_id res chain seq x y z
N MET A 1 31.36 -45.53 47.58
CA MET A 1 29.98 -45.19 48.00
C MET A 1 29.89 -43.68 47.92
N GLU A 2 29.64 -43.23 46.70
CA GLU A 2 29.27 -41.84 46.41
C GLU A 2 27.79 -41.67 46.78
N VAL A 3 27.46 -40.56 47.41
CA VAL A 3 26.09 -40.05 47.51
C VAL A 3 26.19 -38.58 47.14
N ASP A 4 25.96 -38.28 45.87
CA ASP A 4 25.71 -36.93 45.36
C ASP A 4 24.19 -36.77 45.20
N GLU A 5 23.60 -35.90 46.03
CA GLU A 5 22.20 -35.54 45.99
C GLU A 5 22.10 -34.14 45.37
N GLN A 6 21.97 -34.08 44.04
CA GLN A 6 21.63 -32.85 43.32
C GLN A 6 20.12 -32.80 43.09
N ILE A 7 19.48 -31.80 43.69
CA ILE A 7 18.09 -31.42 43.45
C ILE A 7 18.10 -30.34 42.36
N GLU A 8 17.69 -30.71 41.15
CA GLU A 8 17.44 -29.78 40.04
C GLU A 8 15.91 -29.66 39.84
N ILE A 9 15.39 -28.45 40.07
CA ILE A 9 13.96 -28.14 40.09
C ILE A 9 13.42 -28.10 38.65
N LYS A 10 12.48 -29.01 38.34
CA LYS A 10 11.53 -28.89 37.23
C LYS A 10 10.24 -28.24 37.76
N GLU A 11 9.79 -27.16 37.13
CA GLU A 11 8.43 -26.63 37.30
C GLU A 11 7.56 -27.02 36.10
N ASP A 12 6.43 -27.66 36.41
CA ASP A 12 5.40 -28.14 35.51
C ASP A 12 4.39 -27.06 35.11
N ASP A 13 3.77 -27.31 33.96
CA ASP A 13 2.72 -26.59 33.25
C ASP A 13 1.56 -26.02 34.10
N SER A 14 1.12 -24.79 33.78
CA SER A 14 -0.29 -24.43 33.60
C SER A 14 -0.48 -22.95 33.19
N ALA A 15 -0.29 -22.64 31.91
CA ALA A 15 -0.71 -21.36 31.33
C ALA A 15 -2.17 -21.42 30.91
N SER A 16 -3.06 -20.67 31.58
CA SER A 16 -4.42 -20.41 31.09
C SER A 16 -4.74 -18.91 31.00
N SER A 17 -5.09 -18.54 29.76
CA SER A 17 -6.08 -17.53 29.36
C SER A 17 -5.79 -16.03 29.54
N SER A 18 -5.24 -15.42 28.49
CA SER A 18 -5.76 -14.15 27.97
C SER A 18 -5.76 -14.20 26.44
N SER A 19 -6.92 -14.53 25.86
CA SER A 19 -7.13 -14.72 24.43
C SER A 19 -7.22 -13.38 23.71
N VAL A 20 -6.08 -12.85 23.22
CA VAL A 20 -6.09 -11.89 22.11
C VAL A 20 -6.41 -12.69 20.86
N LYS A 21 -7.64 -12.56 20.37
CA LYS A 21 -8.06 -13.17 19.11
C LYS A 21 -7.39 -12.41 17.97
N ASP A 22 -6.27 -12.92 17.47
CA ASP A 22 -5.78 -12.54 16.15
C ASP A 22 -6.90 -12.81 15.14
N PRO A 23 -7.31 -11.83 14.30
CA PRO A 23 -8.31 -12.10 13.29
C PRO A 23 -7.71 -13.08 12.30
N ALA A 24 -8.26 -14.29 12.26
CA ALA A 24 -7.86 -15.35 11.35
C ALA A 24 -7.86 -14.80 9.91
N ILE A 25 -6.66 -14.63 9.35
CA ILE A 25 -6.47 -14.30 7.95
C ILE A 25 -7.05 -15.45 7.15
N LYS A 26 -8.23 -15.24 6.54
CA LYS A 26 -8.75 -16.13 5.50
C LYS A 26 -7.66 -16.27 4.44
N GLN A 27 -7.05 -17.45 4.32
CA GLN A 27 -6.06 -17.76 3.29
C GLN A 27 -6.73 -17.88 1.91
N GLY A 28 -7.30 -16.78 1.42
CA GLY A 28 -7.60 -16.59 0.01
C GLY A 28 -6.35 -16.11 -0.71
N LYS A 29 -6.20 -16.49 -1.98
CA LYS A 29 -5.06 -16.10 -2.82
C LYS A 29 -5.06 -14.57 -2.97
N GLN A 30 -4.06 -13.92 -2.40
CA GLN A 30 -3.95 -12.46 -2.44
C GLN A 30 -3.53 -12.02 -3.86
N PRO A 31 -4.11 -10.93 -4.40
CA PRO A 31 -3.66 -10.39 -5.68
C PRO A 31 -2.23 -9.86 -5.57
N ILE A 32 -1.50 -9.90 -6.69
CA ILE A 32 -0.13 -9.39 -6.75
C ILE A 32 -0.17 -7.86 -6.78
N CYS A 33 0.45 -7.21 -5.79
CA CYS A 33 0.64 -5.77 -5.76
C CYS A 33 2.05 -5.43 -6.31
N VAL A 34 2.11 -4.53 -7.29
CA VAL A 34 3.38 -4.05 -7.88
C VAL A 34 3.50 -2.56 -7.61
N ILE A 35 4.53 -2.16 -6.86
CA ILE A 35 4.81 -0.76 -6.56
C ILE A 35 6.05 -0.33 -7.34
N ILE A 36 5.91 0.66 -8.20
CA ILE A 36 6.99 1.19 -9.04
C ILE A 36 7.61 2.41 -8.33
N LEU A 37 8.85 2.27 -7.86
CA LEU A 37 9.61 3.31 -7.17
C LEU A 37 10.88 3.68 -7.96
N GLY A 38 11.38 4.90 -7.77
CA GLY A 38 12.55 5.40 -8.51
C GLY A 38 12.66 6.92 -8.55
N MET A 39 13.85 7.42 -8.89
CA MET A 39 14.15 8.85 -8.99
C MET A 39 13.26 9.57 -10.03
N ALA A 40 13.12 10.89 -9.91
CA ALA A 40 12.50 11.70 -10.96
C ALA A 40 13.24 11.49 -12.29
N GLY A 41 12.50 11.31 -13.39
CA GLY A 41 13.07 11.05 -14.71
C GLY A 41 13.50 9.59 -14.98
N SER A 42 13.41 8.66 -14.02
CA SER A 42 13.79 7.25 -14.24
C SER A 42 12.80 6.44 -15.11
N GLY A 43 11.75 7.08 -15.64
CA GLY A 43 10.77 6.42 -16.51
C GLY A 43 9.69 5.60 -15.80
N LYS A 44 9.43 5.81 -14.50
CA LYS A 44 8.39 5.09 -13.73
C LYS A 44 7.02 5.09 -14.43
N SER A 45 6.55 6.28 -14.83
CA SER A 45 5.27 6.42 -15.52
C SER A 45 5.27 5.69 -16.86
N SER A 46 6.37 5.77 -17.61
CA SER A 46 6.54 5.05 -18.89
C SER A 46 6.50 3.53 -18.70
N LEU A 47 7.16 3.02 -17.66
CA LEU A 47 7.11 1.60 -17.30
C LEU A 47 5.69 1.18 -16.93
N CYS A 48 4.99 2.00 -16.13
CA CYS A 48 3.60 1.74 -15.76
C CYS A 48 2.70 1.65 -17.00
N THR A 49 2.79 2.62 -17.93
CA THR A 49 2.04 2.59 -19.19
C THR A 49 2.26 1.30 -19.96
N LYS A 50 3.52 0.89 -20.16
CA LYS A 50 3.84 -0.33 -20.91
C LYS A 50 3.40 -1.60 -20.20
N LEU A 51 3.51 -1.64 -18.88
CA LEU A 51 3.04 -2.78 -18.09
C LEU A 51 1.51 -2.94 -18.19
N VAL A 52 0.79 -1.83 -18.12
CA VAL A 52 -0.66 -1.80 -18.27
C VAL A 52 -1.07 -2.25 -19.68
N GLU A 53 -0.50 -1.66 -20.73
CA GLU A 53 -0.73 -2.08 -22.14
C GLU A 53 -0.51 -3.59 -22.34
N TYR A 54 0.59 -4.12 -21.79
CA TYR A 54 0.93 -5.54 -21.89
C TYR A 54 -0.10 -6.45 -21.21
N LEU A 55 -0.57 -6.08 -20.02
CA LEU A 55 -1.55 -6.85 -19.26
C LEU A 55 -2.95 -6.77 -19.89
N PHE A 56 -3.31 -5.61 -20.44
CA PHE A 56 -4.51 -5.47 -21.28
C PHE A 56 -4.48 -6.41 -22.49
N GLY A 57 -3.34 -6.49 -23.19
CA GLY A 57 -3.15 -7.42 -24.32
C GLY A 57 -3.27 -8.91 -23.95
N LYS A 58 -3.07 -9.25 -22.66
CA LYS A 58 -3.23 -10.61 -22.12
C LYS A 58 -4.62 -10.92 -21.55
N ASN A 59 -5.61 -10.05 -21.78
CA ASN A 59 -6.95 -10.15 -21.19
C ASN A 59 -6.95 -10.22 -19.64
N ARG A 60 -5.96 -9.59 -19.00
CA ARG A 60 -5.87 -9.48 -17.53
C ARG A 60 -5.67 -8.02 -17.15
N PRO A 61 -6.70 -7.17 -17.29
CA PRO A 61 -6.57 -5.73 -17.05
C PRO A 61 -6.20 -5.49 -15.57
N PRO A 62 -5.08 -4.81 -15.26
CA PRO A 62 -4.68 -4.56 -13.89
C PRO A 62 -5.56 -3.49 -13.23
N TYR A 63 -5.61 -3.51 -11.91
CA TYR A 63 -6.15 -2.39 -11.12
C TYR A 63 -5.04 -1.35 -10.91
N VAL A 64 -5.18 -0.18 -11.51
CA VAL A 64 -4.11 0.83 -11.58
C VAL A 64 -4.41 2.00 -10.66
N ILE A 65 -3.41 2.40 -9.87
CA ILE A 65 -3.48 3.49 -8.91
C ILE A 65 -2.36 4.48 -9.21
N ASN A 66 -2.70 5.75 -9.45
CA ASN A 66 -1.72 6.82 -9.54
C ASN A 66 -1.54 7.49 -8.16
N CYS A 67 -0.35 7.41 -7.61
CA CYS A 67 0.03 8.00 -6.32
C CYS A 67 0.89 9.27 -6.45
N ASP A 68 1.08 9.83 -7.65
CA ASP A 68 1.89 11.04 -7.86
C ASP A 68 0.99 12.29 -8.08
N PRO A 69 1.04 13.28 -7.18
CA PRO A 69 0.19 14.47 -7.29
C PRO A 69 0.76 15.49 -8.28
N ALA A 70 2.05 15.38 -8.63
CA ALA A 70 2.75 16.31 -9.51
C ALA A 70 2.78 15.82 -10.97
N CYS A 71 2.25 14.64 -11.26
CA CYS A 71 2.21 14.10 -12.61
C CYS A 71 1.21 14.89 -13.49
N LEU A 72 1.71 15.55 -14.53
CA LEU A 72 0.89 16.41 -15.41
C LEU A 72 -0.06 15.61 -16.31
N ARG A 73 0.39 14.45 -16.81
CA ARG A 73 -0.37 13.58 -17.69
C ARG A 73 -0.15 12.13 -17.30
N VAL A 74 -1.25 11.39 -17.26
CA VAL A 74 -1.26 9.96 -17.05
C VAL A 74 -1.87 9.35 -18.31
N ASP A 75 -1.03 8.71 -19.13
CA ASP A 75 -1.43 8.14 -20.43
C ASP A 75 -1.84 6.66 -20.29
N TYR A 76 -2.45 6.29 -19.16
CA TYR A 76 -2.99 4.95 -18.90
C TYR A 76 -4.31 5.04 -18.10
N PRO A 77 -5.22 4.07 -18.23
CA PRO A 77 -6.47 4.08 -17.47
C PRO A 77 -6.18 3.83 -15.99
N CYS A 78 -6.39 4.85 -15.16
CA CYS A 78 -6.32 4.76 -13.69
C CYS A 78 -7.69 4.47 -13.10
N ASN A 79 -7.75 3.55 -12.13
CA ASN A 79 -8.94 3.32 -11.32
C ASN A 79 -9.02 4.30 -10.15
N ILE A 80 -7.88 4.64 -9.56
CA ILE A 80 -7.76 5.61 -8.47
C ILE A 80 -6.64 6.58 -8.83
N ASP A 81 -6.92 7.88 -8.79
CA ASP A 81 -5.94 8.94 -9.00
C ASP A 81 -6.01 9.94 -7.85
N ILE A 82 -4.87 10.20 -7.20
CA ILE A 82 -4.81 11.15 -6.09
C ILE A 82 -5.04 12.61 -6.53
N ARG A 83 -4.87 12.91 -7.81
CA ARG A 83 -5.09 14.26 -8.38
C ARG A 83 -6.56 14.69 -8.27
N ASP A 84 -7.49 13.74 -8.26
CA ASP A 84 -8.93 14.02 -8.10
C ASP A 84 -9.25 14.52 -6.68
N SER A 85 -8.52 14.00 -5.69
CA SER A 85 -8.69 14.41 -4.29
C SER A 85 -7.96 15.71 -3.98
N ILE A 86 -6.75 15.90 -4.52
CA ILE A 86 -5.84 16.97 -4.12
C ILE A 86 -5.18 17.60 -5.34
N HIS A 87 -5.49 18.88 -5.55
CA HIS A 87 -4.93 19.65 -6.64
C HIS A 87 -3.64 20.34 -6.20
N TYR A 88 -2.52 19.85 -6.72
CA TYR A 88 -1.17 20.37 -6.43
C TYR A 88 -1.05 21.89 -6.56
N LYS A 89 -1.61 22.49 -7.62
CA LYS A 89 -1.60 23.95 -7.84
C LYS A 89 -2.32 24.71 -6.74
N ASN A 90 -3.49 24.23 -6.32
CA ASN A 90 -4.30 24.85 -5.28
C ASN A 90 -3.60 24.78 -3.91
N VAL A 91 -2.89 23.69 -3.63
CA VAL A 91 -2.09 23.54 -2.41
C VAL A 91 -0.92 24.54 -2.42
N MET A 92 -0.26 24.71 -3.56
CA MET A 92 0.85 25.64 -3.72
C MET A 92 0.42 27.09 -3.47
N GLU A 93 -0.73 27.51 -4.02
CA GLU A 93 -1.28 28.85 -3.82
C GLU A 93 -1.82 29.08 -2.40
N LYS A 94 -2.60 28.14 -1.86
CA LYS A 94 -3.27 28.26 -0.55
C LYS A 94 -2.27 28.35 0.60
N TYR A 95 -1.21 27.55 0.55
CA TYR A 95 -0.21 27.49 1.61
C TYR A 95 1.06 28.30 1.28
N ARG A 96 1.11 28.96 0.11
CA ARG A 96 2.27 29.73 -0.38
C ARG A 96 3.58 28.94 -0.29
N LEU A 97 3.51 27.68 -0.70
CA LEU A 97 4.65 26.76 -0.62
C LEU A 97 5.41 26.74 -1.94
N GLY A 98 6.72 26.53 -1.88
CA GLY A 98 7.49 26.16 -3.06
C GLY A 98 7.14 24.74 -3.56
N PRO A 99 7.60 24.35 -4.75
CA PRO A 99 7.19 23.10 -5.40
C PRO A 99 7.47 21.83 -4.58
N ASN A 100 8.57 21.81 -3.82
CA ASN A 100 8.88 20.67 -2.95
C ASN A 100 7.95 20.62 -1.72
N GLY A 101 7.59 21.79 -1.17
CA GLY A 101 6.71 21.87 0.00
C GLY A 101 5.25 21.51 -0.34
N SER A 102 4.79 21.88 -1.53
CA SER A 102 3.46 21.51 -2.01
C SER A 102 3.34 20.01 -2.32
N ILE A 103 4.41 19.33 -2.75
CA ILE A 103 4.40 17.86 -2.91
C ILE A 103 4.16 17.18 -1.56
N ILE A 104 4.97 17.51 -0.55
CA ILE A 104 4.89 16.89 0.79
C ILE A 104 3.51 17.17 1.42
N THR A 105 3.04 18.42 1.32
CA THR A 105 1.74 18.80 1.88
C THR A 105 0.59 18.10 1.16
N SER A 106 0.67 17.93 -0.16
CA SER A 106 -0.33 17.19 -0.93
C SER A 106 -0.37 15.72 -0.52
N LEU A 107 0.79 15.09 -0.33
CA LEU A 107 0.88 13.72 0.15
C LEU A 107 0.32 13.58 1.58
N ASN A 108 0.61 14.52 2.48
CA ASN A 108 0.07 14.51 3.84
C ASN A 108 -1.46 14.62 3.85
N LEU A 109 -2.02 15.50 3.02
CA LEU A 109 -3.47 15.61 2.87
C LEU A 109 -4.07 14.32 2.28
N PHE A 110 -3.35 13.62 1.40
CA PHE A 110 -3.81 12.36 0.83
C PHE A 110 -3.86 11.25 1.89
N VAL A 111 -2.85 11.19 2.75
CA VAL A 111 -2.78 10.20 3.84
C VAL A 111 -4.03 10.26 4.73
N THR A 112 -4.62 11.44 4.94
CA THR A 112 -5.87 11.57 5.74
C THR A 112 -7.09 10.87 5.13
N ARG A 113 -7.04 10.53 3.84
CA ARG A 113 -8.11 9.82 3.12
C ARG A 113 -7.64 8.46 2.60
N PHE A 114 -6.44 8.02 3.00
CA PHE A 114 -5.86 6.78 2.50
C PHE A 114 -6.69 5.56 2.91
N ASP A 115 -7.36 5.62 4.06
CA ASP A 115 -8.27 4.57 4.51
C ASP A 115 -9.39 4.29 3.49
N GLN A 116 -9.93 5.35 2.86
CA GLN A 116 -10.96 5.20 1.82
C GLN A 116 -10.42 4.51 0.57
N VAL A 117 -9.13 4.70 0.27
CA VAL A 117 -8.46 4.05 -0.86
C VAL A 117 -8.24 2.56 -0.55
N LEU A 118 -7.86 2.22 0.67
CA LEU A 118 -7.74 0.83 1.11
C LEU A 118 -9.08 0.10 1.05
N ASP A 119 -10.16 0.72 1.51
CA ASP A 119 -11.51 0.15 1.42
C ASP A 119 -11.94 -0.14 -0.03
N LEU A 120 -11.54 0.72 -0.98
CA LEU A 120 -11.82 0.52 -2.41
C LEU A 120 -11.01 -0.64 -3.00
N ILE A 121 -9.76 -0.80 -2.57
CA ILE A 121 -8.90 -1.91 -2.99
C ILE A 121 -9.44 -3.24 -2.44
N ASP A 122 -9.83 -3.28 -1.17
CA ASP A 122 -10.36 -4.48 -0.53
C ASP A 122 -11.68 -4.94 -1.16
N LYS A 123 -12.59 -4.01 -1.51
CA LYS A 123 -13.82 -4.34 -2.26
C LYS A 123 -13.54 -4.93 -3.64
N ARG A 124 -12.43 -4.56 -4.27
CA ARG A 124 -12.07 -5.02 -5.63
C ARG A 124 -11.25 -6.30 -5.62
N LYS A 125 -10.67 -6.67 -4.47
CA LYS A 125 -9.91 -7.90 -4.27
C LYS A 125 -10.67 -9.16 -4.70
N GLU A 126 -11.98 -9.20 -4.41
CA GLU A 126 -12.86 -10.32 -4.77
C GLU A 126 -13.05 -10.47 -6.29
N SER A 127 -12.77 -9.43 -7.09
CA SER A 127 -12.92 -9.45 -8.54
C SER A 127 -11.68 -9.94 -9.31
N TYR A 128 -10.53 -10.14 -8.63
CA TYR A 128 -9.22 -10.35 -9.26
C TYR A 128 -8.49 -11.64 -8.80
N GLU A 129 -9.20 -12.72 -8.46
CA GLU A 129 -8.61 -14.04 -8.09
C GLU A 129 -8.00 -14.84 -9.26
#